data_AF-A0A652K4X3-F1
#
_entry.id   AF-A0A652K4X3-F1
#
_cell.length_a   1.000
_cell.length_b   1.000
_cell.length_c   1.000
_cell.angle_alpha   90.00
_cell.angle_beta   90.00
_cell.angle_gamma   90.00
#
_symmetry.space_group_name_H-M   'P 1'
#
loop_
_entity.id
_entity.type
_entity.pdbx_description
1 polymer ?
#
loop_
_entity_poly.entity_id
_entity_poly.type
_entity_poly.pdbx_seq_one_letter_code
_entity_poly.pdbx_strand_id
1 'polypeptide(L)'
;MTAAELLRARLGRRGSVLLGFGVLELLYGLGLVLDPRFGIVRGVGVLTHVAPMAVWGGLWMACGLCALAMAWEVRATRDTWGYAAAILPPIGWAGANLIAWLTGSFAQAWTSAVTWGCLAYVIRRVNGWPEVRGDREGRP
;
A
#
# COMPACT_ATOMS: atom_id res chain seq x y z
N MET A 1 1.67 19.63 -20.44
CA MET A 1 1.07 18.34 -20.04
C MET A 1 2.14 17.44 -19.45
N THR A 2 2.05 17.15 -18.15
CA THR A 2 2.98 16.25 -17.44
C THR A 2 2.54 14.79 -17.59
N ALA A 3 3.45 13.82 -17.40
CA ALA A 3 3.11 12.39 -17.44
C ALA A 3 2.03 12.02 -16.41
N ALA A 4 2.01 12.71 -15.26
CA ALA A 4 0.98 12.55 -14.23
C ALA A 4 -0.41 12.99 -14.71
N GLU A 5 -0.51 14.04 -15.51
CA GLU A 5 -1.78 14.51 -16.10
C GLU A 5 -2.31 13.52 -17.15
N LEU A 6 -1.42 12.97 -17.98
CA LEU A 6 -1.77 11.94 -18.97
C LEU A 6 -2.26 10.64 -18.30
N LEU A 7 -1.62 10.22 -17.22
CA LEU A 7 -2.05 9.06 -16.45
C LEU A 7 -3.40 9.30 -15.77
N ARG A 8 -3.61 10.49 -15.20
CA ARG A 8 -4.89 10.90 -14.62
C ARG A 8 -6.03 10.89 -15.64
N ALA A 9 -5.79 11.38 -16.85
CA ALA A 9 -6.78 11.38 -17.92
C ALA A 9 -7.21 9.94 -18.33
N ARG A 10 -6.31 8.95 -18.19
CA ARG A 10 -6.59 7.55 -18.55
C ARG A 10 -7.14 6.70 -17.40
N LEU A 11 -6.66 6.91 -16.18
CA LEU A 11 -6.97 6.08 -15.00
C LEU A 11 -8.06 6.67 -14.10
N GLY A 12 -8.37 7.96 -14.26
CA GLY A 12 -9.17 8.68 -13.29
C GLY A 12 -8.39 8.99 -12.00
N ARG A 13 -9.09 9.56 -11.01
CA ARG A 13 -8.46 10.05 -9.77
C ARG A 13 -8.06 8.88 -8.87
N ARG A 14 -8.96 7.91 -8.62
CA ARG A 14 -8.65 6.76 -7.76
C ARG A 14 -7.62 5.86 -8.40
N GLY A 15 -7.79 5.52 -9.67
CA GLY A 15 -6.83 4.68 -10.41
C GLY A 15 -5.39 5.23 -10.35
N SER A 16 -5.21 6.54 -10.51
CA SER A 16 -3.88 7.17 -10.40
C SER A 16 -3.27 7.04 -8.99
N VAL A 17 -4.08 7.16 -7.94
CA VAL A 17 -3.59 7.01 -6.56
C VAL A 17 -3.29 5.54 -6.25
N LEU A 18 -4.15 4.63 -6.70
CA LEU A 18 -3.95 3.19 -6.52
C LEU A 18 -2.70 2.69 -7.25
N LEU A 19 -2.42 3.22 -8.44
CA LEU A 19 -1.17 2.98 -9.16
C LEU A 19 0.04 3.37 -8.29
N GLY A 20 0.01 4.55 -7.67
CA GLY A 20 1.07 5.03 -6.78
C GLY A 20 1.31 4.11 -5.58
N PHE A 21 0.24 3.66 -4.92
CA PHE A 21 0.35 2.66 -3.84
C PHE A 21 0.91 1.34 -4.35
N GLY A 22 0.43 0.85 -5.48
CA GLY A 22 0.91 -0.40 -6.07
C GLY A 22 2.41 -0.37 -6.39
N VAL A 23 2.92 0.72 -6.96
CA VAL A 23 4.36 0.92 -7.20
C VAL A 23 5.13 0.96 -5.87
N LEU A 24 4.65 1.73 -4.89
CA LEU A 24 5.30 1.84 -3.58
C LEU A 24 5.45 0.47 -2.92
N GLU A 25 4.36 -0.31 -2.88
CA GLU A 25 4.37 -1.63 -2.26
C GLU A 25 5.26 -2.63 -3.00
N LEU A 26 5.22 -2.62 -4.33
CA LEU A 26 6.08 -3.46 -5.15
C LEU A 26 7.57 -3.19 -4.88
N LEU A 27 7.96 -1.91 -4.85
CA LEU A 27 9.35 -1.52 -4.60
C LEU A 27 9.76 -1.76 -3.15
N TYR A 28 8.87 -1.51 -2.18
CA TYR A 28 9.13 -1.80 -0.78
C TYR A 28 9.35 -3.30 -0.57
N GLY A 29 8.45 -4.14 -1.11
CA GLY A 29 8.56 -5.60 -1.06
C GLY A 29 9.83 -6.12 -1.72
N LEU A 30 10.20 -5.59 -2.89
CA LEU A 30 11.47 -5.91 -3.56
C LEU A 30 12.67 -5.57 -2.67
N GLY A 31 12.64 -4.42 -1.99
CA GLY A 31 13.66 -4.04 -1.02
C GLY A 31 13.77 -5.03 0.14
N LEU A 32 12.66 -5.57 0.65
CA LEU A 32 12.67 -6.60 1.70
C LEU A 32 13.27 -7.92 1.22
N VAL A 33 13.07 -8.29 -0.04
CA VAL A 33 13.61 -9.53 -0.62
C VAL A 33 15.11 -9.40 -0.87
N LEU A 34 15.56 -8.27 -1.42
CA LEU A 34 16.96 -8.08 -1.83
C LEU A 34 17.87 -7.68 -0.67
N ASP A 35 17.41 -6.78 0.20
CA ASP A 35 18.22 -6.21 1.29
C ASP A 35 17.33 -5.87 2.51
N PRO A 36 16.94 -6.88 3.31
CA PRO A 36 16.14 -6.68 4.50
C PRO A 36 16.94 -5.94 5.58
N ARG A 37 16.83 -4.61 5.60
CA ARG A 37 17.54 -3.73 6.52
C ARG A 37 17.26 -4.07 7.98
N PHE A 38 18.30 -4.09 8.81
CA PHE A 38 18.25 -4.48 10.23
C PHE A 38 17.11 -3.80 11.02
N GLY A 39 16.94 -2.47 10.86
CA GLY A 39 15.88 -1.72 11.57
C GLY A 39 14.46 -2.15 11.20
N ILE A 40 14.23 -2.57 9.94
CA ILE A 40 12.94 -3.08 9.49
C ILE A 40 12.67 -4.43 10.12
N VAL A 41 13.63 -5.36 10.00
CA VAL A 41 13.53 -6.73 10.53
C VAL A 41 13.24 -6.71 12.03
N ARG A 42 13.96 -5.86 12.78
CA ARG A 42 13.75 -5.70 14.23
C ARG A 42 12.36 -5.16 14.56
N GLY A 43 11.84 -4.21 13.77
CA GLY A 43 10.49 -3.66 13.95
C GLY A 43 9.37 -4.65 13.70
N VAL A 44 9.58 -5.63 12.81
CA VAL A 44 8.60 -6.68 12.51
C VAL A 44 8.98 -8.05 13.08
N GLY A 45 9.76 -8.08 14.16
CA GLY A 45 10.30 -9.33 14.74
C GLY A 45 9.25 -10.42 14.96
N VAL A 46 8.04 -10.06 15.41
CA VAL A 46 6.93 -11.01 15.58
C VAL A 46 6.54 -11.74 14.28
N LEU A 47 6.62 -11.07 13.13
CA LEU A 47 6.32 -11.67 11.82
C LEU A 47 7.46 -12.58 11.36
N THR A 48 8.70 -12.27 11.73
CA THR A 48 9.87 -13.07 11.34
C THR A 48 9.91 -14.44 12.01
N HIS A 49 9.20 -14.60 13.14
CA HIS A 49 8.99 -15.90 13.76
C HIS A 49 8.00 -16.79 13.00
N VAL A 50 7.12 -16.20 12.19
CA VAL A 50 6.11 -16.93 11.40
C VAL A 50 6.66 -17.31 10.03
N ALA A 51 7.36 -16.38 9.35
CA ALA A 51 7.96 -16.62 8.05
C ALA A 51 9.18 -15.71 7.80
N PRO A 52 10.13 -16.13 6.93
CA PRO A 52 11.27 -15.30 6.54
C PRO A 52 10.86 -13.99 5.85
N MET A 53 11.73 -12.97 5.92
CA MET A 53 11.47 -11.67 5.29
C MET A 53 11.17 -11.73 3.79
N ALA A 54 11.76 -12.70 3.07
CA ALA A 54 11.48 -12.89 1.64
C ALA A 54 10.00 -13.24 1.37
N VAL A 55 9.36 -14.03 2.24
CA VAL A 55 7.94 -14.39 2.11
C VAL A 55 7.07 -13.14 2.31
N TRP A 56 7.39 -12.34 3.33
CA TRP A 56 6.65 -11.12 3.56
C TRP A 56 6.91 -10.06 2.48
N GLY A 57 8.14 -9.96 1.96
CA GLY A 57 8.44 -9.15 0.79
C GLY A 57 7.61 -9.57 -0.43
N GLY A 58 7.46 -10.88 -0.64
CA GLY A 58 6.57 -11.45 -1.66
C GLY A 58 5.10 -11.05 -1.46
N LEU A 59 4.61 -11.00 -0.21
CA LEU A 59 3.25 -10.50 0.10
C LEU A 59 3.08 -9.04 -0.31
N TRP A 60 4.02 -8.16 0.06
CA TRP A 60 4.02 -6.75 -0.38
C TRP A 60 4.00 -6.63 -1.90
N MET A 61 4.83 -7.42 -2.59
CA MET A 61 4.86 -7.44 -4.05
C MET A 61 3.55 -7.92 -4.65
N ALA A 62 2.95 -8.98 -4.11
CA ALA A 62 1.68 -9.52 -4.59
C ALA A 62 0.53 -8.51 -4.42
N CYS A 63 0.42 -7.88 -3.24
CA CYS A 63 -0.55 -6.82 -2.99
C CYS A 63 -0.33 -5.61 -3.92
N GLY A 64 0.93 -5.20 -4.11
CA GLY A 64 1.31 -4.13 -5.03
C GLY A 64 0.93 -4.44 -6.48
N LEU A 65 1.18 -5.66 -6.96
CA LEU A 65 0.78 -6.11 -8.31
C LEU A 65 -0.74 -6.15 -8.47
N CYS A 66 -1.49 -6.59 -7.45
CA CYS A 66 -2.95 -6.54 -7.46
C CYS A 66 -3.46 -5.09 -7.53
N ALA A 67 -2.89 -4.19 -6.73
CA ALA A 67 -3.23 -2.77 -6.75
C ALA A 67 -2.91 -2.14 -8.12
N LEU A 68 -1.75 -2.46 -8.69
CA LEU A 68 -1.39 -2.05 -10.05
C LEU A 68 -2.45 -2.56 -11.03
N ALA A 69 -2.69 -3.86 -11.12
CA ALA A 69 -3.66 -4.42 -12.09
C ALA A 69 -5.06 -3.76 -11.97
N MET A 70 -5.52 -3.49 -10.75
CA MET A 70 -6.80 -2.87 -10.49
C MET A 70 -6.81 -1.34 -10.66
N ALA A 71 -5.66 -0.69 -10.80
CA ALA A 71 -5.57 0.75 -11.07
C ALA A 71 -6.16 1.13 -12.44
N TRP A 72 -6.12 0.21 -13.40
CA TRP A 72 -6.71 0.38 -14.74
C TRP A 72 -8.20 0.02 -14.79
N GLU A 73 -8.79 -0.48 -13.70
CA GLU A 73 -10.19 -0.87 -13.71
C GLU A 73 -11.12 0.35 -13.76
N VAL A 74 -12.01 0.33 -14.74
CA VAL A 74 -12.95 1.42 -15.03
C VAL A 74 -14.09 1.47 -14.01
N ARG A 75 -14.37 0.34 -13.36
CA ARG A 75 -15.46 0.22 -12.40
C ARG A 75 -14.95 0.51 -10.99
N ALA A 76 -15.49 1.58 -10.40
CA ALA A 76 -15.28 1.98 -9.01
C ALA A 76 -15.65 0.90 -7.95
N THR A 77 -16.24 -0.23 -8.36
CA THR A 77 -16.54 -1.39 -7.51
C THR A 77 -15.49 -2.51 -7.60
N ARG A 78 -14.60 -2.46 -8.60
CA ARG A 78 -13.53 -3.44 -8.77
C ARG A 78 -12.20 -2.93 -8.23
N ASP A 79 -11.95 -1.63 -8.34
CA ASP A 79 -10.78 -0.99 -7.73
C ASP A 79 -10.77 -1.10 -6.20
N THR A 80 -11.92 -1.32 -5.56
CA THR A 80 -12.03 -1.58 -4.10
C THR A 80 -11.24 -2.82 -3.68
N TRP A 81 -11.13 -3.83 -4.53
CA TRP A 81 -10.30 -5.00 -4.27
C TRP A 81 -8.81 -4.67 -4.35
N GLY A 82 -8.42 -3.77 -5.24
CA GLY A 82 -7.06 -3.23 -5.29
C GLY A 82 -6.70 -2.45 -4.03
N TYR A 83 -7.60 -1.59 -3.55
CA TYR A 83 -7.41 -0.88 -2.28
C TYR A 83 -7.42 -1.83 -1.07
N ALA A 84 -8.24 -2.87 -1.10
CA ALA A 84 -8.24 -3.90 -0.06
C ALA A 84 -6.93 -4.71 -0.06
N ALA A 85 -6.36 -5.01 -1.23
CA ALA A 85 -5.04 -5.63 -1.31
C ALA A 85 -3.96 -4.69 -0.76
N ALA A 86 -3.97 -3.42 -1.16
CA ALA A 86 -2.99 -2.41 -0.75
C ALA A 86 -2.99 -2.11 0.77
N ILE A 87 -4.13 -2.28 1.45
CA ILE A 87 -4.21 -2.00 2.90
C ILE A 87 -3.59 -3.12 3.76
N LEU A 88 -3.51 -4.35 3.24
CA LEU A 88 -3.12 -5.53 4.03
C LEU A 88 -1.68 -5.42 4.55
N PRO A 89 -0.64 -5.15 3.73
CA PRO A 89 0.72 -5.09 4.23
C PRO A 89 0.95 -3.96 5.25
N PRO A 90 0.48 -2.70 5.02
CA PRO A 90 0.61 -1.63 6.00
C PRO A 90 -0.06 -1.94 7.35
N ILE A 91 -1.25 -2.56 7.37
CA ILE A 91 -1.89 -2.96 8.64
C ILE A 91 -1.04 -3.98 9.39
N GLY A 92 -0.55 -5.01 8.67
CA GLY A 92 0.32 -6.03 9.28
C GLY A 92 1.60 -5.42 9.85
N TRP A 93 2.23 -4.52 9.10
CA TRP A 93 3.43 -3.80 9.56
C TRP A 93 3.16 -2.89 10.75
N ALA A 94 2.04 -2.16 10.73
CA ALA A 94 1.64 -1.30 11.84
C ALA A 94 1.45 -2.12 13.13
N GLY A 95 0.73 -3.24 13.04
CA GLY A 95 0.50 -4.14 14.17
C GLY A 95 1.78 -4.77 14.70
N ALA A 96 2.65 -5.26 13.82
CA ALA A 96 3.92 -5.87 14.22
C ALA A 96 4.83 -4.88 14.95
N ASN A 97 4.96 -3.66 14.43
CA ASN A 97 5.75 -2.60 15.07
C ASN A 97 5.11 -2.11 16.38
N LEU A 98 3.77 -2.07 16.46
CA LEU A 98 3.06 -1.74 17.68
C LEU A 98 3.35 -2.78 18.78
N ILE A 99 3.31 -4.08 18.44
CA ILE A 99 3.67 -5.17 19.36
C ILE A 99 5.13 -5.03 19.80
N ALA A 100 6.05 -4.76 18.86
CA ALA A 100 7.47 -4.60 19.19
C ALA A 100 7.73 -3.43 20.17
N TRP A 101 6.99 -2.34 20.02
CA TRP A 101 7.06 -1.20 20.93
C TRP A 101 6.48 -1.53 22.30
N LEU A 102 5.25 -2.07 22.35
CA LEU A 102 4.55 -2.37 23.61
C LEU A 102 5.25 -3.44 24.46
N THR A 103 5.96 -4.37 23.82
CA THR A 103 6.76 -5.41 24.49
C THR A 103 8.16 -4.94 24.89
N GLY A 104 8.57 -3.72 24.51
CA GLY A 104 9.90 -3.19 24.78
C GLY A 104 11.03 -3.82 23.95
N SER A 105 10.73 -4.72 23.02
CA SER A 105 11.74 -5.37 22.15
C SER A 105 12.43 -4.38 21.20
N PHE A 106 11.72 -3.32 20.80
CA PHE A 106 12.30 -2.22 20.04
C PHE A 106 11.62 -0.88 20.35
N ALA A 107 12.28 -0.05 21.15
CA ALA A 107 11.74 1.23 21.61
C ALA A 107 11.35 2.18 20.47
N GLN A 108 12.09 2.22 19.37
CA GLN A 108 11.83 3.12 18.24
C GLN A 108 10.71 2.63 17.30
N ALA A 109 10.16 1.43 17.52
CA ALA A 109 9.15 0.83 16.62
C ALA A 109 7.84 1.62 16.55
N TRP A 110 7.52 2.47 17.54
CA TRP A 110 6.31 3.30 17.53
C TRP A 110 6.24 4.22 16.30
N THR A 111 7.38 4.72 15.81
CA THR A 111 7.44 5.59 14.63
C THR A 111 6.95 4.85 13.38
N SER A 112 7.42 3.62 13.18
CA SER A 112 6.95 2.72 12.12
C SER A 112 5.48 2.34 12.31
N ALA A 113 5.06 2.03 13.54
CA ALA A 113 3.67 1.69 13.83
C ALA A 113 2.71 2.81 13.39
N VAL A 114 3.04 4.06 13.74
CA VAL A 114 2.28 5.25 13.33
C VAL A 114 2.36 5.46 11.82
N THR A 115 3.55 5.35 11.22
CA THR A 115 3.74 5.57 9.77
C THR A 115 2.88 4.63 8.95
N TRP A 116 2.93 3.32 9.24
CA TRP A 116 2.15 2.32 8.51
C TRP A 116 0.66 2.41 8.84
N GLY A 117 0.30 2.74 10.08
CA GLY A 117 -1.09 2.99 10.47
C GLY A 117 -1.71 4.18 9.73
N CYS A 118 -0.97 5.28 9.61
CA CYS A 118 -1.36 6.45 8.82
C CYS A 118 -1.52 6.11 7.34
N LEU A 119 -0.57 5.36 6.76
CA LEU A 119 -0.69 4.91 5.37
C LEU A 119 -1.95 4.06 5.16
N ALA A 120 -2.18 3.06 6.02
CA ALA A 120 -3.38 2.24 5.98
C ALA A 120 -4.67 3.08 6.08
N TYR A 121 -4.69 4.07 6.98
CA TYR A 121 -5.80 5.02 7.10
C TYR A 121 -6.01 5.81 5.80
N VAL A 122 -4.96 6.36 5.21
CA VAL A 122 -5.05 7.11 3.95
C VAL A 122 -5.60 6.22 2.83
N ILE A 123 -5.07 5.00 2.64
CA ILE A 123 -5.55 4.03 1.66
C ILE A 123 -7.05 3.77 1.86
N ARG A 124 -7.49 3.51 3.09
CA ARG A 124 -8.91 3.33 3.44
C ARG A 124 -9.74 4.55 3.06
N ARG A 125 -9.27 5.77 3.35
CA ARG A 125 -10.01 7.01 3.06
C ARG A 125 -10.18 7.23 1.57
N VAL A 126 -9.13 6.98 0.78
CA VAL A 126 -9.19 7.09 -0.69
C VAL A 126 -10.11 6.03 -1.29
N ASN A 127 -10.14 4.83 -0.73
CA ASN A 127 -11.07 3.80 -1.20
C ASN A 127 -12.54 4.25 -1.13
N GLY A 128 -12.89 5.07 -0.14
CA GLY A 128 -14.24 5.63 0.02
C GLY A 128 -14.51 6.89 -0.80
N TRP A 129 -13.58 7.36 -1.63
CA TRP A 129 -13.82 8.53 -2.47
C TRP A 129 -14.74 8.19 -3.66
N PRO A 130 -15.64 9.10 -4.06
CA PRO A 130 -16.34 8.95 -5.33
C PRO A 130 -15.34 9.08 -6.48
N GLU A 131 -15.53 8.29 -7.54
CA GLU A 131 -14.77 8.46 -8.78
C GLU A 131 -15.43 9.58 -9.59
N VAL A 132 -14.74 10.71 -9.73
CA VAL A 132 -15.19 11.81 -10.59
C VAL A 132 -14.48 11.67 -11.91
N ARG A 133 -15.22 11.21 -12.90
CA ARG A 133 -14.75 11.00 -14.25
C ARG A 133 -15.07 12.28 -15.07
N GLY A 134 -14.12 12.74 -15.89
CA GLY A 134 -14.19 14.01 -16.63
C GLY A 134 -15.23 14.06 -17.76
N ASP A 135 -16.14 13.10 -17.83
CA ASP A 135 -17.09 12.83 -18.91
C ASP A 135 -18.48 13.43 -18.63
N ARG A 136 -18.51 14.69 -18.16
CA ARG A 136 -19.71 15.57 -18.21
C ARG A 136 -19.42 16.95 -18.80
N GLU A 137 -18.60 17.01 -19.83
CA GLU A 137 -18.53 18.17 -20.73
C GLU A 137 -18.82 17.67 -22.15
N GLY A 138 -20.10 17.35 -22.36
CA GLY A 138 -20.55 16.61 -23.54
C GLY A 138 -21.94 16.03 -23.33
N ARG A 139 -22.91 16.90 -23.03
CA ARG A 139 -24.32 16.63 -23.36
C ARG A 139 -24.94 17.90 -23.96
N PRO A 140 -25.83 17.72 -24.95
CA PRO A 140 -26.19 18.70 -25.96
C PRO A 140 -26.86 19.94 -25.40
#